data_AF-A0A9W8ZQ99-F1
#
_entry.id   AF-A0A9W8ZQ99-F1
#
_cell.length_a   1.000
_cell.length_b   1.000
_cell.length_c   1.000
_cell.angle_alpha   90.00
_cell.angle_beta   90.00
_cell.angle_gamma   90.00
#
_symmetry.space_group_name_H-M   'P 1'
#
loop_
_entity.id
_entity.type
_entity.pdbx_description
1 polymer ?
#
loop_
_entity_poly.entity_id
_entity_poly.type
_entity_poly.pdbx_seq_one_letter_code
_entity_poly.pdbx_strand_id
1 'polypeptide(L)'
;MTSLTSSIIKPMKWPDRITVLHKLRSKPEQGTDHFILDVLILSEAQRRAAARCVEDIVVYDYRTAKKSPLPPFMIDKFKQTFELQEAAKEKNSARVRTLLDRVRELEKSSWDRPDAVEDFGSAGKP
;
A
#
# COMPACT_ATOMS: atom_id res chain seq x y z
N MET A 1 22.73 1.32 -11.58
CA MET A 1 21.93 2.55 -11.50
C MET A 1 20.72 2.20 -10.65
N THR A 2 20.71 2.67 -9.41
CA THR A 2 19.52 2.61 -8.55
C THR A 2 18.63 3.77 -8.98
N SER A 3 17.34 3.53 -9.21
CA SER A 3 16.40 4.60 -9.55
C SER A 3 15.33 4.73 -8.48
N LEU A 4 15.03 5.97 -8.08
CA LEU A 4 13.95 6.30 -7.16
C LEU A 4 13.00 7.23 -7.92
N THR A 5 11.77 6.79 -8.07
CA THR A 5 10.70 7.63 -8.62
C THR A 5 9.67 7.90 -7.53
N SER A 6 9.33 9.16 -7.32
CA SER A 6 8.40 9.58 -6.26
C SER A 6 7.25 10.40 -6.84
N SER A 7 6.03 10.07 -6.45
CA SER A 7 4.82 10.83 -6.75
C SER A 7 4.23 11.39 -5.46
N ILE A 8 4.18 12.72 -5.37
CA ILE A 8 3.61 13.43 -4.21
C ILE A 8 2.11 13.58 -4.42
N ILE A 9 1.32 13.05 -3.49
CA ILE A 9 -0.16 13.14 -3.55
C ILE A 9 -0.63 14.43 -2.86
N LYS A 10 -0.03 14.77 -1.72
CA LYS A 10 -0.29 16.04 -1.02
C LYS A 10 0.92 16.43 -0.15
N PRO A 11 1.16 17.74 0.02
CA PRO A 11 2.23 18.23 0.87
C PRO A 11 1.99 17.88 2.34
N MET A 12 3.08 17.55 3.05
CA MET A 12 3.10 17.37 4.49
C MET A 12 3.65 18.63 5.17
N LYS A 13 3.15 18.96 6.35
CA LYS A 13 3.61 20.11 7.15
C LYS A 13 4.14 19.62 8.49
N TRP A 14 5.21 20.23 8.96
CA TRP A 14 5.76 19.95 10.28
C TRP A 14 4.87 20.56 11.39
N PRO A 15 4.73 19.91 12.56
CA PRO A 15 5.16 18.55 12.87
C PRO A 15 4.12 17.53 12.37
N ASP A 16 4.60 16.48 11.71
CA ASP A 16 3.78 15.32 11.33
C ASP A 16 4.59 14.05 11.60
N ARG A 17 3.89 12.98 11.98
CA ARG A 17 4.47 11.65 12.13
C ARG A 17 4.08 10.83 10.92
N ILE A 18 5.09 10.21 10.30
CA ILE A 18 4.88 9.43 9.09
C ILE A 18 5.17 7.95 9.34
N THR A 19 4.42 7.11 8.66
CA THR A 19 4.70 5.68 8.54
C THR A 19 5.08 5.38 7.09
N VAL A 20 6.22 4.72 6.89
CA VAL A 20 6.70 4.33 5.56
C VAL A 20 6.58 2.81 5.43
N LEU A 21 5.81 2.37 4.45
CA LEU A 21 5.55 0.96 4.17
C LEU A 21 6.24 0.57 2.88
N HIS A 22 6.99 -0.54 2.92
CA HIS A 22 7.65 -1.11 1.76
C HIS A 22 7.06 -2.49 1.46
N LYS A 23 6.87 -2.79 0.18
CA LYS A 23 6.58 -4.15 -0.27
C LYS A 23 7.42 -4.53 -1.48
N LEU A 24 7.69 -5.82 -1.62
CA LEU A 24 8.27 -6.35 -2.85
C LEU A 24 7.20 -6.26 -3.93
N ARG A 25 7.57 -5.74 -5.10
CA ARG A 25 6.65 -5.64 -6.24
C ARG A 25 6.32 -7.02 -6.83
N SER A 26 7.32 -7.89 -6.89
CA SER A 26 7.23 -9.22 -7.49
C SER A 26 8.03 -10.24 -6.68
N LYS A 27 7.71 -11.53 -6.87
CA LYS A 27 8.48 -12.62 -6.28
C LYS A 27 9.89 -12.60 -6.90
N PRO A 28 10.95 -12.60 -6.09
CA PRO A 28 12.32 -12.64 -6.60
C PRO A 28 12.62 -13.99 -7.27
N GLU A 29 13.27 -13.93 -8.43
CA GLU A 29 13.74 -15.10 -9.17
C GLU A 29 15.22 -15.35 -8.89
N GLN A 30 15.70 -16.58 -9.14
CA GLN A 30 17.13 -16.85 -9.01
C GLN A 30 17.90 -16.15 -10.14
N GLY A 31 19.08 -15.62 -9.81
CA GLY A 31 19.95 -14.97 -10.80
C GLY A 31 19.55 -13.54 -11.15
N THR A 32 18.50 -12.97 -10.55
CA THR A 32 18.23 -11.53 -10.70
C THR A 32 19.34 -10.72 -10.03
N ASP A 33 19.66 -9.57 -10.61
CA ASP A 33 20.67 -8.62 -10.10
C ASP A 33 20.02 -7.38 -9.46
N HIS A 34 18.69 -7.31 -9.49
CA HIS A 34 17.89 -6.21 -8.98
C HIS A 34 16.54 -6.67 -8.43
N PHE A 35 15.89 -5.78 -7.68
CA PHE A 35 14.54 -5.95 -7.16
C PHE A 35 13.85 -4.59 -7.00
N ILE A 36 12.52 -4.61 -7.07
CA ILE A 36 11.71 -3.39 -7.01
C ILE A 36 10.89 -3.37 -5.72
N LEU A 37 10.94 -2.25 -5.00
CA LEU A 37 10.07 -1.97 -3.87
C LEU A 37 9.01 -0.93 -4.24
N ASP A 38 7.76 -1.26 -3.94
CA ASP A 38 6.69 -0.27 -3.91
C ASP A 38 6.62 0.32 -2.50
N VAL A 39 6.64 1.65 -2.42
CA VAL A 39 6.67 2.39 -1.15
C VAL A 39 5.44 3.25 -1.01
N LEU A 40 4.80 3.17 0.16
CA LEU A 40 3.68 4.03 0.55
C LEU A 40 4.05 4.82 1.80
N ILE A 41 4.01 6.14 1.68
CA ILE A 41 4.23 7.06 2.80
C ILE A 41 2.87 7.54 3.30
N LEU A 42 2.55 7.24 4.55
CA LEU A 42 1.32 7.62 5.24
C LEU A 42 1.61 8.76 6.22
N SER A 43 0.79 9.80 6.18
CA SER A 43 0.73 10.83 7.22
C SER A 43 -0.23 10.37 8.32
N GLU A 44 0.24 10.29 9.56
CA GLU A 44 -0.59 9.93 10.72
C GLU A 44 -1.54 11.08 11.07
N ALA A 45 -1.06 12.34 11.06
CA ALA A 45 -1.90 13.48 11.37
C ALA A 45 -3.10 13.59 10.43
N GLN A 46 -2.89 13.29 9.14
CA GLN A 46 -3.92 13.40 8.11
C GLN A 46 -4.61 12.06 7.80
N ARG A 47 -4.16 10.95 8.42
CA ARG A 47 -4.70 9.59 8.27
C ARG A 47 -4.86 9.16 6.80
N ARG A 48 -3.88 9.47 5.96
CA ARG A 48 -3.95 9.23 4.50
C ARG A 48 -2.56 9.12 3.86
N ALA A 49 -2.53 8.62 2.63
CA ALA A 49 -1.31 8.58 1.82
C ALA A 49 -0.82 10.00 1.45
N ALA A 50 0.44 10.28 1.75
CA ALA A 50 1.12 11.53 1.42
C ALA A 50 1.90 11.41 0.10
N ALA A 51 2.58 10.28 -0.10
CA ALA A 51 3.37 10.02 -1.30
C ALA A 51 3.44 8.52 -1.61
N ARG A 52 3.75 8.21 -2.87
CA ARG A 52 4.09 6.86 -3.34
C ARG A 52 5.42 6.90 -4.05
N CYS A 53 6.28 5.94 -3.76
CA CYS A 53 7.58 5.81 -4.43
C CYS A 53 7.74 4.42 -5.03
N VAL A 54 8.57 4.34 -6.05
CA VAL A 54 9.07 3.08 -6.61
C VAL A 54 10.58 3.13 -6.58
N GLU A 55 11.17 2.14 -5.94
CA GLU A 55 12.61 1.97 -5.80
C GLU A 55 13.05 0.78 -6.62
N ASP A 56 13.92 1.02 -7.60
CA ASP A 56 14.61 -0.02 -8.36
C ASP A 56 16.03 -0.15 -7.82
N ILE A 57 16.31 -1.27 -7.15
CA ILE A 57 17.52 -1.50 -6.37
C ILE A 57 18.34 -2.59 -7.03
N VAL A 58 19.59 -2.26 -7.39
CA VAL A 58 20.56 -3.19 -7.97
C VAL A 58 21.62 -3.59 -6.95
N VAL A 59 22.07 -4.84 -6.99
CA VAL A 59 23.24 -5.29 -6.22
C VAL A 59 24.50 -5.08 -7.05
N TYR A 60 25.53 -4.49 -6.44
CA TYR A 60 26.77 -4.13 -7.13
C TYR A 60 27.97 -4.69 -6.38
N ASP A 61 28.86 -5.37 -7.11
CA ASP A 61 30.14 -5.84 -6.60
C ASP A 61 31.21 -4.78 -6.91
N TYR A 62 31.66 -4.11 -5.87
CA TYR A 62 32.68 -3.06 -5.96
C TYR A 62 34.08 -3.60 -6.27
N ARG A 63 34.37 -4.87 -6.02
CA ARG A 63 35.68 -5.46 -6.35
C ARG A 63 35.83 -5.67 -7.84
N THR A 64 34.75 -6.08 -8.49
CA THR A 64 34.73 -6.36 -9.94
C THR A 64 34.15 -5.21 -10.76
N ALA A 65 33.67 -4.14 -10.09
CA ALA A 65 33.02 -2.98 -10.69
C ALA A 65 31.85 -3.37 -11.64
N LYS A 66 31.05 -4.35 -11.23
CA LYS A 66 29.94 -4.89 -12.02
C LYS A 66 28.70 -5.13 -11.16
N LYS A 67 27.54 -5.16 -11.82
CA LYS A 67 26.32 -5.67 -11.19
C LYS A 67 26.54 -7.13 -10.80
N SER A 68 26.02 -7.51 -9.64
CA SER A 68 26.12 -8.87 -9.11
C SER A 68 24.73 -9.44 -8.91
N PRO A 69 24.50 -10.73 -9.19
CA PRO A 69 23.27 -11.39 -8.80
C PRO A 69 23.01 -11.26 -7.30
N LEU A 70 21.74 -11.25 -6.91
CA LEU A 70 21.36 -11.28 -5.50
C LEU A 70 21.94 -12.54 -4.85
N PRO A 71 22.61 -12.42 -3.69
CA PRO A 71 23.10 -13.57 -2.95
C PRO A 71 21.97 -14.57 -2.63
N PRO A 72 22.24 -15.89 -2.58
CA PRO A 72 21.20 -16.90 -2.32
C PRO A 72 20.40 -16.63 -1.04
N PHE A 73 21.06 -16.23 0.05
CA PHE A 73 20.38 -15.93 1.32
C PHE A 73 19.37 -14.77 1.18
N MET A 74 19.66 -13.79 0.32
CA MET A 74 18.78 -12.63 0.09
C MET A 74 17.56 -13.07 -0.71
N ILE A 75 17.74 -13.88 -1.74
CA ILE A 75 16.65 -14.49 -2.50
C ILE A 75 15.72 -15.28 -1.58
N ASP A 76 16.27 -16.13 -0.72
CA ASP A 76 15.46 -16.95 0.20
C ASP A 76 14.64 -16.08 1.16
N LYS A 77 15.25 -15.02 1.71
CA LYS A 77 14.55 -14.08 2.59
C LYS A 77 13.49 -13.26 1.85
N PHE A 78 13.75 -12.84 0.63
CA PHE A 78 12.76 -12.13 -0.17
C PHE A 78 11.61 -13.03 -0.60
N LYS A 79 11.85 -14.31 -0.91
CA LYS A 79 10.78 -15.29 -1.17
C LYS A 79 9.89 -15.46 0.06
N GLN A 80 10.49 -15.67 1.23
CA GLN A 80 9.76 -15.77 2.50
C GLN A 80 8.94 -14.49 2.77
N THR A 81 9.55 -13.31 2.55
CA THR A 81 8.88 -12.02 2.77
C THR A 81 7.72 -11.81 1.81
N PHE A 82 7.88 -12.18 0.53
CA PHE A 82 6.84 -12.09 -0.48
C PHE A 82 5.65 -12.99 -0.16
N GLU A 83 5.90 -14.21 0.32
CA GLU A 83 4.84 -15.13 0.75
C GLU A 83 4.06 -14.57 1.95
N LEU A 84 4.75 -13.96 2.92
CA LEU A 84 4.10 -13.26 4.03
C LEU A 84 3.27 -12.05 3.56
N GLN A 85 3.74 -11.32 2.54
CA GLN A 85 3.01 -10.20 1.95
C GLN A 85 1.71 -10.66 1.28
N GLU A 86 1.75 -11.73 0.48
CA GLU A 86 0.55 -12.23 -0.18
C GLU A 86 -0.45 -12.82 0.83
N ALA A 87 0.01 -13.56 1.84
CA ALA A 87 -0.85 -14.06 2.92
C ALA A 87 -1.51 -12.90 3.70
N ALA A 88 -0.75 -11.85 4.02
CA ALA A 88 -1.28 -10.67 4.70
C ALA A 88 -2.29 -9.91 3.83
N LYS A 89 -2.01 -9.77 2.54
CA LYS A 89 -2.90 -9.14 1.55
C LYS A 89 -4.22 -9.90 1.45
N GLU A 90 -4.20 -11.22 1.35
CA GLU A 90 -5.40 -12.05 1.30
C GLU A 90 -6.24 -11.88 2.58
N LYS A 91 -5.62 -12.08 3.75
CA LYS A 91 -6.27 -11.93 5.05
C LYS A 91 -6.91 -10.55 5.24
N ASN A 92 -6.18 -9.49 4.92
CA ASN A 92 -6.68 -8.13 5.10
C ASN A 92 -7.73 -7.75 4.05
N SER A 93 -7.59 -8.23 2.81
CA SER A 93 -8.62 -8.02 1.78
C SER A 93 -9.94 -8.69 2.16
N ALA A 94 -9.89 -9.89 2.73
CA ALA A 94 -11.08 -10.57 3.24
C ALA A 94 -11.77 -9.76 4.33
N ARG A 95 -11.01 -9.22 5.30
CA ARG A 95 -11.55 -8.34 6.35
C ARG A 95 -12.20 -7.08 5.80
N VAL A 96 -11.57 -6.43 4.81
CA VAL A 96 -12.15 -5.25 4.15
C VAL A 96 -13.47 -5.60 3.47
N ARG A 97 -13.55 -6.72 2.76
CA ARG A 97 -14.82 -7.17 2.13
C ARG A 97 -15.92 -7.37 3.16
N THR A 98 -15.63 -8.07 4.27
CA THR A 98 -16.61 -8.25 5.35
C THR A 98 -17.10 -6.92 5.93
N LEU A 99 -16.22 -5.93 6.09
CA LEU A 99 -16.62 -4.60 6.55
C LEU A 99 -17.51 -3.89 5.54
N LEU A 100 -17.17 -3.96 4.24
CA LEU A 100 -17.97 -3.38 3.17
C LEU A 100 -19.36 -4.03 3.09
N ASP A 101 -19.45 -5.35 3.25
CA ASP A 101 -20.73 -6.07 3.24
C ASP A 101 -21.63 -5.62 4.39
N ARG A 102 -21.05 -5.46 5.59
CA ARG A 102 -21.78 -4.94 6.76
C ARG A 102 -22.24 -3.50 6.58
N VAL A 103 -21.40 -2.63 6.02
CA VAL A 103 -21.78 -1.24 5.70
C VAL A 103 -22.94 -1.24 4.71
N ARG A 104 -22.88 -2.08 3.67
CA ARG A 104 -23.93 -2.19 2.66
C ARG A 104 -25.25 -2.71 3.24
N GLU A 105 -25.20 -3.66 4.17
CA GLU A 105 -26.38 -4.13 4.89
C GLU A 105 -27.02 -3.00 5.71
N LEU A 106 -26.20 -2.21 6.42
CA LEU A 106 -26.68 -1.05 7.18
C LEU A 106 -27.32 0.01 6.28
N GLU A 107 -26.68 0.34 5.15
CA GLU A 107 -27.20 1.30 4.16
C GLU A 107 -28.60 0.89 3.67
N LYS A 108 -28.75 -0.37 3.26
CA LYS A 108 -30.04 -0.97 2.83
C LYS A 108 -31.09 -1.05 3.92
N SER A 109 -30.68 -1.16 5.19
CA SER A 109 -31.61 -1.22 6.32
C SER A 109 -32.06 0.17 6.81
N SER A 110 -31.36 1.23 6.40
CA SER A 110 -31.57 2.59 6.89
C SER A 110 -32.19 3.50 5.85
N TRP A 111 -31.45 3.83 4.78
CA TRP A 111 -31.80 4.91 3.86
C TRP A 111 -31.94 4.43 2.41
N ASP A 112 -31.32 3.32 2.04
CA ASP A 112 -31.51 2.66 0.72
C ASP A 112 -32.66 1.63 0.80
N ARG A 113 -33.81 2.09 1.32
CA ARG A 113 -35.06 1.31 1.41
C ARG A 113 -36.06 1.88 0.41
N PRO A 114 -36.89 1.07 -0.27
CA PRO A 114 -37.86 1.56 -1.25
C PRO A 114 -38.92 2.50 -0.64
N ASP A 115 -39.10 2.47 0.68
CA ASP A 115 -40.01 3.30 1.48
C ASP A 115 -39.27 4.40 2.28
N ALA A 116 -37.97 4.58 2.07
CA ALA A 116 -37.20 5.61 2.76
C ALA A 116 -37.65 7.02 2.31
N VAL A 117 -38.05 7.84 3.26
CA VAL A 117 -38.40 9.26 3.05
C VAL A 117 -37.24 10.10 3.57
N GLU A 118 -36.65 10.93 2.70
CA GLU A 118 -35.61 11.89 3.12
C GLU A 118 -36.23 12.98 4.01
N ASP A 119 -35.80 13.04 5.28
CA ASP A 119 -36.11 14.15 6.17
C ASP A 119 -35.13 15.31 5.91
N PHE A 120 -35.57 16.30 5.14
CA PHE A 120 -34.80 17.52 4.85
C PHE A 120 -34.75 18.52 6.02
N GLY A 121 -35.32 18.18 7.18
CA GLY A 121 -35.39 19.07 8.33
C GLY A 121 -36.17 20.37 8.04
N SER A 122 -36.12 21.32 8.97
CA SER A 122 -36.90 22.56 8.94
C SER A 122 -36.53 23.56 7.82
N ALA A 123 -35.66 23.18 6.87
CA ALA A 123 -35.30 24.01 5.72
C ALA A 123 -36.38 24.05 4.62
N GLY A 124 -37.45 23.27 4.76
CA GLY A 124 -38.55 23.17 3.79
C GLY A 124 -39.89 23.79 4.22
N LYS A 125 -39.94 24.67 5.22
CA LYS A 125 -41.17 25.45 5.50
C LYS A 125 -41.08 26.82 4.83
N PRO A 126 -42.09 27.21 4.01
CA PRO A 126 -42.14 28.52 3.36
C PRO A 126 -42.24 29.68 4.38
#